data_AF-A0A4S3JTE2-F1
#
_entry.id   AF-A0A4S3JTE2-F1
#
_cell.length_a   1.000
_cell.length_b   1.000
_cell.length_c   1.000
_cell.angle_alpha   90.00
_cell.angle_beta   90.00
_cell.angle_gamma   90.00
#
_symmetry.space_group_name_H-M   'P 1'
#
loop_
_entity.id
_entity.type
_entity.pdbx_description
1 polymer ?
#
loop_
_entity_poly.entity_id
_entity_poly.type
_entity_poly.pdbx_seq_one_letter_code
_entity_poly.pdbx_strand_id
1 'polypeptide(L)'
;MPKFIFQRSLYEARERPSKAYTWPAFLFASIFAEILYHVVIAVLVWASFYFPIFGPGQSSERQGLMLLYLVQLCLFASTFAQFIISGLPDADVMGTTFVFIFMVTFNGVLQPPDALPGFWIFMYRVSPLTYLMSGITTTGLHSREVHCSSSEVNVFNPYPGMTCGEYLASYLETAPGKLYNPSALDSCQYCPLQSADQILAISQYYYADRWRNWGLGWVYICCNILGSALFYYIFRVQGYHILSGLRSVTQRRGKLPVNLPE
;
A
#
# COMPACT_ATOMS: atom_id res chain seq x y z
N MET A 1 1.58 -1.52 -16.91
CA MET A 1 0.51 -0.73 -17.58
C MET A 1 0.57 -0.75 -19.12
N PRO A 2 1.65 -0.36 -19.83
CA PRO A 2 1.58 -0.22 -21.31
C PRO A 2 1.38 -1.54 -22.06
N LYS A 3 1.99 -2.62 -21.56
CA LYS A 3 1.88 -3.96 -22.17
C LYS A 3 0.45 -4.51 -22.12
N PHE A 4 -0.27 -4.29 -21.03
CA PHE A 4 -1.65 -4.74 -20.87
C PHE A 4 -2.59 -4.08 -21.89
N ILE A 5 -2.43 -2.77 -22.13
CA ILE A 5 -3.25 -2.03 -23.10
C ILE A 5 -3.00 -2.51 -24.53
N PHE A 6 -1.74 -2.76 -24.88
CA PHE A 6 -1.38 -3.31 -26.19
C PHE A 6 -1.91 -4.74 -26.39
N GLN A 7 -1.77 -5.61 -25.38
CA GLN A 7 -2.33 -6.97 -25.43
C GLN A 7 -3.86 -6.92 -25.56
N ARG A 8 -4.51 -6.01 -24.84
CA ARG A 8 -5.96 -5.80 -24.92
C ARG A 8 -6.41 -5.34 -26.30
N SER A 9 -5.73 -4.38 -26.92
CA SER A 9 -6.12 -3.88 -28.25
C SER A 9 -5.97 -4.96 -29.33
N LEU A 10 -4.94 -5.80 -29.22
CA LEU A 10 -4.76 -6.96 -30.10
C LEU A 10 -5.88 -7.99 -29.90
N TYR A 11 -6.22 -8.30 -28.64
CA TYR A 11 -7.31 -9.22 -28.31
C TYR A 11 -8.65 -8.74 -28.86
N GLU A 12 -9.01 -7.47 -28.61
CA GLU A 12 -10.28 -6.90 -29.05
C GLU A 12 -10.38 -6.78 -30.58
N ALA A 13 -9.28 -6.44 -31.27
CA ALA A 13 -9.29 -6.22 -32.71
C ALA A 13 -9.22 -7.52 -33.54
N ARG A 14 -8.53 -8.55 -33.07
CA ARG A 14 -8.25 -9.76 -33.87
C ARG A 14 -8.79 -11.05 -33.25
N GLU A 15 -8.55 -11.26 -31.97
CA GLU A 15 -8.73 -12.58 -31.34
C GLU A 15 -10.18 -12.79 -30.85
N ARG A 16 -10.84 -11.72 -30.41
CA ARG A 16 -12.25 -11.73 -30.03
C ARG A 16 -13.19 -11.99 -31.22
N PRO A 17 -13.05 -11.33 -32.41
CA PRO A 17 -13.89 -11.63 -33.57
C PRO A 17 -13.67 -13.04 -34.15
N SER A 18 -12.43 -13.54 -34.10
CA SER A 18 -12.07 -14.88 -34.58
C SER A 18 -12.39 -16.00 -33.60
N LYS A 19 -12.86 -15.67 -32.38
CA LYS A 19 -13.18 -16.62 -31.30
C LYS A 19 -12.03 -17.56 -30.94
N ALA A 20 -10.79 -17.09 -31.03
CA ALA A 20 -9.61 -17.90 -30.71
C ALA A 20 -9.61 -18.37 -29.24
N TYR A 21 -10.01 -17.50 -28.30
CA TYR A 21 -10.18 -17.83 -26.89
C TYR A 21 -11.11 -16.83 -26.17
N THR A 22 -11.63 -17.24 -25.00
CA THR A 22 -12.61 -16.47 -24.23
C THR A 22 -11.95 -15.33 -23.44
N TRP A 23 -12.73 -14.29 -23.12
CA TRP A 23 -12.24 -13.12 -22.39
C TRP A 23 -11.70 -13.41 -20.97
N PRO A 24 -12.23 -14.38 -20.19
CA PRO A 24 -11.64 -14.70 -18.90
C PRO A 24 -10.25 -15.33 -19.06
N ALA A 25 -10.08 -16.19 -20.07
CA ALA A 25 -8.79 -16.82 -20.35
C ALA A 25 -7.71 -15.77 -20.69
N PHE A 26 -8.07 -14.70 -21.43
CA PHE A 26 -7.20 -13.56 -21.65
C PHE A 26 -6.75 -12.90 -20.35
N LEU A 27 -7.71 -12.46 -19.52
CA LEU A 27 -7.42 -11.73 -18.30
C LEU A 27 -6.59 -12.55 -17.31
N PHE A 28 -6.98 -13.80 -17.05
CA PHE A 28 -6.25 -14.65 -16.11
C PHE A 28 -4.83 -14.96 -16.59
N ALA A 29 -4.63 -15.19 -17.89
CA ALA A 29 -3.29 -15.41 -18.44
C ALA A 29 -2.40 -14.17 -18.28
N SER A 30 -2.92 -12.97 -18.57
CA SER A 30 -2.19 -11.72 -18.39
C SER A 30 -1.85 -11.45 -16.91
N ILE A 31 -2.81 -11.63 -16.00
CA ILE A 31 -2.60 -11.44 -14.56
C ILE A 31 -1.54 -12.41 -14.04
N PHE A 32 -1.63 -13.70 -14.41
CA PHE A 32 -0.69 -14.72 -13.98
C PHE A 32 0.74 -14.43 -14.45
N ALA A 33 0.91 -14.03 -15.71
CA ALA A 33 2.22 -13.64 -16.25
C ALA A 33 2.81 -12.43 -15.52
N GLU A 34 1.98 -11.43 -15.18
CA GLU A 34 2.44 -10.28 -14.40
C GLU A 34 2.82 -10.66 -12.97
N ILE A 35 2.07 -11.54 -12.31
CA ILE A 35 2.40 -12.03 -10.95
C ILE A 35 3.79 -12.65 -10.93
N LEU A 36 4.09 -13.58 -11.87
CA LEU A 36 5.40 -14.24 -11.92
C LEU A 36 6.55 -13.24 -12.10
N TYR A 37 6.36 -12.28 -12.99
CA TYR A 37 7.36 -11.24 -13.22
C TYR A 37 7.58 -10.35 -11.99
N HIS A 38 6.51 -9.96 -11.29
CA HIS A 38 6.60 -9.12 -10.09
C HIS A 38 7.18 -9.86 -8.90
N VAL A 39 6.99 -11.17 -8.77
CA VAL A 39 7.66 -11.98 -7.74
C VAL A 39 9.17 -11.92 -7.92
N VAL A 40 9.68 -12.09 -9.16
CA VAL A 40 11.13 -12.01 -9.43
C VAL A 40 11.67 -10.61 -9.12
N ILE A 41 10.97 -9.55 -9.54
CA ILE A 41 11.36 -8.18 -9.20
C ILE A 41 11.37 -7.97 -7.69
N ALA A 42 10.34 -8.45 -6.98
CA ALA A 42 10.25 -8.27 -5.54
C ALA A 42 11.41 -8.92 -4.79
N VAL A 43 11.92 -10.06 -5.24
CA VAL A 43 13.14 -10.67 -4.67
C VAL A 43 14.36 -9.76 -4.89
N LEU A 44 14.51 -9.18 -6.08
CA LEU A 44 15.62 -8.27 -6.38
C LEU A 44 15.53 -6.98 -5.56
N VAL A 45 14.33 -6.41 -5.42
CA VAL A 45 14.04 -5.24 -4.60
C VAL A 45 14.30 -5.55 -3.13
N TRP A 46 13.89 -6.73 -2.65
CA TRP A 46 14.19 -7.16 -1.30
C TRP A 46 15.70 -7.24 -1.06
N ALA A 47 16.46 -7.84 -1.95
CA ALA A 47 17.92 -7.91 -1.80
C ALA A 47 18.57 -6.51 -1.78
N SER A 48 18.16 -5.61 -2.68
CA SER A 48 18.76 -4.27 -2.76
C SER A 48 18.32 -3.34 -1.64
N PHE A 49 17.11 -3.51 -1.09
CA PHE A 49 16.58 -2.66 -0.03
C PHE A 49 16.92 -3.18 1.37
N TYR A 50 16.79 -4.50 1.59
CA TYR A 50 16.87 -5.09 2.92
C TYR A 50 18.29 -5.05 3.50
N PHE A 51 19.28 -5.50 2.71
CA PHE A 51 20.65 -5.62 3.20
C PHE A 51 21.31 -4.28 3.56
N PRO A 52 21.16 -3.19 2.77
CA PRO A 52 21.74 -1.91 3.14
C PRO A 52 21.08 -1.24 4.35
N ILE A 53 19.78 -1.45 4.57
CA ILE A 53 19.02 -0.74 5.60
C ILE A 53 19.03 -1.47 6.94
N PHE A 54 18.78 -2.78 6.93
CA PHE A 54 18.64 -3.57 8.15
C PHE A 54 19.89 -4.39 8.49
N GLY A 55 20.77 -4.60 7.51
CA GLY A 55 21.96 -5.44 7.66
C GLY A 55 21.62 -6.94 7.74
N PRO A 56 22.65 -7.80 7.72
CA PRO A 56 22.47 -9.26 7.76
C PRO A 56 22.17 -9.82 9.16
N GLY A 57 22.27 -9.02 10.23
CA GLY A 57 22.20 -9.47 11.62
C GLY A 57 20.81 -9.79 12.17
N GLN A 58 19.74 -9.59 11.39
CA GLN A 58 18.36 -9.88 11.81
C GLN A 58 18.01 -11.37 11.70
N SER A 59 17.06 -11.84 12.52
CA SER A 59 16.55 -13.22 12.46
C SER A 59 16.00 -13.58 11.08
N SER A 60 16.18 -14.84 10.66
CA SER A 60 15.66 -15.38 9.39
C SER A 60 14.13 -15.21 9.23
N GLU A 61 13.37 -15.28 10.33
CA GLU A 61 11.92 -15.03 10.32
C GLU A 61 11.59 -13.61 9.83
N ARG A 62 12.25 -12.58 10.38
CA ARG A 62 12.06 -11.17 9.98
C ARG A 62 12.50 -10.92 8.54
N GLN A 63 13.59 -11.56 8.10
CA GLN A 63 14.07 -11.49 6.71
C GLN A 63 13.02 -12.03 5.73
N GLY A 64 12.48 -13.22 6.02
CA GLY A 64 11.44 -13.86 5.22
C GLY A 64 10.13 -13.08 5.23
N LEU A 65 9.69 -12.60 6.40
CA LEU A 65 8.50 -11.75 6.51
C LEU A 65 8.61 -10.48 5.67
N MET A 66 9.78 -9.83 5.70
CA MET A 66 10.00 -8.63 4.90
C MET A 66 9.97 -8.91 3.40
N LEU A 67 10.52 -10.04 2.95
CA LEU A 67 10.38 -10.50 1.57
C LEU A 67 8.90 -10.72 1.20
N LEU A 68 8.14 -11.39 2.06
CA LEU A 68 6.72 -11.65 1.83
C LEU A 68 5.90 -10.36 1.68
N TYR A 69 6.19 -9.33 2.49
CA TYR A 69 5.55 -8.02 2.33
C TYR A 69 5.98 -7.27 1.07
N LEU A 70 7.25 -7.35 0.67
CA LEU A 70 7.70 -6.71 -0.58
C LEU A 70 7.11 -7.38 -1.82
N VAL A 71 6.99 -8.72 -1.81
CA VAL A 71 6.24 -9.46 -2.84
C VAL A 71 4.80 -8.98 -2.86
N GLN A 72 4.16 -8.90 -1.70
CA GLN A 72 2.78 -8.41 -1.59
C GLN A 72 2.61 -6.97 -2.08
N LEU A 73 3.56 -6.07 -1.79
CA LEU A 73 3.57 -4.69 -2.27
C LEU A 73 3.63 -4.63 -3.80
N CYS A 74 4.55 -5.38 -4.41
CA CYS A 74 4.69 -5.42 -5.86
C CYS A 74 3.45 -6.01 -6.56
N LEU A 75 2.83 -7.05 -5.98
CA LEU A 75 1.61 -7.65 -6.50
C LEU A 75 0.38 -6.75 -6.31
N PHE A 76 0.30 -6.05 -5.17
CA PHE A 76 -0.76 -5.08 -4.94
C PHE A 76 -0.68 -3.93 -5.95
N ALA A 77 0.51 -3.37 -6.17
CA ALA A 77 0.71 -2.27 -7.11
C ALA A 77 0.31 -2.64 -8.54
N SER A 78 0.65 -3.85 -9.01
CA SER A 78 0.30 -4.31 -10.35
C SER A 78 -1.20 -4.61 -10.50
N THR A 79 -1.79 -5.34 -9.55
CA THR A 79 -3.23 -5.67 -9.59
C THR A 79 -4.12 -4.44 -9.43
N PHE A 80 -3.70 -3.46 -8.61
CA PHE A 80 -4.40 -2.18 -8.49
C PHE A 80 -4.35 -1.38 -9.80
N ALA A 81 -3.21 -1.35 -10.47
CA ALA A 81 -3.08 -0.74 -11.79
C ALA A 81 -4.01 -1.39 -12.83
N GLN A 82 -4.08 -2.72 -12.86
CA GLN A 82 -4.96 -3.48 -13.74
C GLN A 82 -6.45 -3.26 -13.43
N PHE A 83 -6.80 -3.17 -12.14
CA PHE A 83 -8.16 -2.87 -11.70
C PHE A 83 -8.67 -1.58 -12.34
N ILE A 84 -7.89 -0.50 -12.26
CA ILE A 84 -8.30 0.80 -12.81
C ILE A 84 -8.31 0.79 -14.34
N ILE A 85 -7.28 0.24 -14.99
CA ILE A 85 -7.17 0.26 -16.46
C ILE A 85 -8.23 -0.62 -17.14
N SER A 86 -8.70 -1.67 -16.47
CA SER A 86 -9.72 -2.57 -17.03
C SER A 86 -11.01 -1.85 -17.43
N GLY A 87 -11.39 -0.80 -16.69
CA GLY A 87 -12.58 0.01 -16.95
C GLY A 87 -12.36 1.20 -17.89
N LEU A 88 -11.11 1.66 -18.06
CA LEU A 88 -10.82 2.88 -18.81
C LEU A 88 -10.52 2.62 -20.30
N PRO A 89 -10.98 3.50 -21.21
CA PRO A 89 -10.68 3.41 -22.63
C PRO A 89 -9.22 3.69 -22.94
N ASP A 90 -8.68 4.74 -22.33
CA ASP A 90 -7.34 5.25 -22.57
C ASP A 90 -6.43 5.07 -21.35
N ALA A 91 -5.12 5.17 -21.58
CA ALA A 91 -4.08 5.08 -20.56
C ALA A 91 -4.02 6.34 -19.68
N ASP A 92 -5.16 6.89 -19.26
CA ASP A 92 -5.19 8.14 -18.51
C ASP A 92 -4.56 7.95 -17.12
N VAL A 93 -3.31 8.42 -17.03
CA VAL A 93 -2.44 8.30 -15.85
C VAL A 93 -2.99 9.12 -14.66
N MET A 94 -3.84 10.13 -14.92
CA MET A 94 -4.37 11.02 -13.88
C MET A 94 -5.28 10.30 -12.86
N GLY A 95 -6.19 9.43 -13.32
CA GLY A 95 -7.13 8.75 -12.43
C GLY A 95 -6.45 7.73 -11.51
N THR A 96 -5.47 7.00 -12.04
CA THR A 96 -4.67 6.03 -11.27
C THR A 96 -3.81 6.72 -10.21
N THR A 97 -3.19 7.85 -10.59
CA THR A 97 -2.32 8.62 -9.70
C THR A 97 -3.09 9.25 -8.55
N PHE A 98 -4.28 9.80 -8.81
CA PHE A 98 -5.10 10.42 -7.77
C PHE A 98 -5.50 9.43 -6.67
N VAL A 99 -6.04 8.27 -7.06
CA VAL A 99 -6.45 7.25 -6.07
C VAL A 99 -5.26 6.72 -5.29
N PHE A 100 -4.10 6.54 -5.95
CA PHE A 100 -2.88 6.13 -5.28
C PHE A 100 -2.38 7.17 -4.26
N ILE A 101 -2.40 8.45 -4.59
CA ILE A 101 -2.02 9.53 -3.66
C ILE A 101 -2.91 9.50 -2.42
N PHE A 102 -4.23 9.35 -2.60
CA PHE A 102 -5.15 9.22 -1.47
C PHE A 102 -4.78 8.04 -0.57
N MET A 103 -4.48 6.86 -1.14
CA MET A 103 -4.05 5.70 -0.35
C MET A 103 -2.78 5.97 0.45
N VAL A 104 -1.81 6.70 -0.12
CA VAL A 104 -0.54 7.06 0.52
C VAL A 104 -0.77 8.08 1.64
N THR A 105 -1.58 9.11 1.42
CA THR A 105 -1.86 10.15 2.44
C THR A 105 -2.50 9.57 3.70
N PHE A 106 -3.41 8.60 3.55
CA PHE A 106 -4.11 7.99 4.68
C PHE A 106 -3.46 6.69 5.17
N ASN A 107 -2.20 6.42 4.84
CA ASN A 107 -1.54 5.19 5.27
C ASN A 107 -1.08 5.19 6.73
N GLY A 108 -1.08 6.33 7.45
CA GLY A 108 -0.64 6.44 8.84
C GLY A 108 0.82 6.85 9.06
N VAL A 109 1.65 6.82 8.02
CA VAL A 109 3.07 7.22 8.09
C VAL A 109 3.24 8.73 7.95
N LEU A 110 2.47 9.35 7.04
CA LEU A 110 2.52 10.80 6.83
C LEU A 110 1.76 11.57 7.92
N GLN A 111 0.62 11.01 8.36
CA GLN A 111 -0.23 11.61 9.38
C GLN A 111 -0.76 10.49 10.28
N PRO A 112 -0.54 10.54 11.60
CA PRO A 112 -1.06 9.54 12.51
C PRO A 112 -2.59 9.62 12.60
N PRO A 113 -3.28 8.52 12.96
CA PRO A 113 -4.74 8.47 12.98
C PRO A 113 -5.37 9.50 13.93
N ASP A 114 -4.67 9.88 15.00
CA ASP A 114 -5.14 10.86 15.98
C ASP A 114 -5.11 12.31 15.47
N ALA A 115 -4.29 12.59 14.46
CA ALA A 115 -4.20 13.91 13.82
C ALA A 115 -5.16 14.07 12.63
N LEU A 116 -5.88 13.01 12.25
CA LEU A 116 -6.89 13.07 11.19
C LEU A 116 -8.23 13.59 11.76
N PRO A 117 -8.94 14.48 11.04
CA PRO A 117 -10.31 14.83 11.41
C PRO A 117 -11.17 13.56 11.46
N GLY A 118 -12.03 13.42 12.47
CA GLY A 118 -12.76 12.17 12.75
C GLY A 118 -13.53 11.57 11.57
N PHE A 119 -13.97 12.39 10.60
CA PHE A 119 -14.58 11.89 9.36
C PHE A 119 -13.62 11.04 8.51
N TRP A 120 -12.32 11.35 8.45
CA TRP A 120 -11.35 10.65 7.60
C TRP A 120 -10.78 9.36 8.21
N ILE A 121 -11.18 9.01 9.44
CA ILE A 121 -10.71 7.78 10.11
C ILE A 121 -11.08 6.51 9.33
N PHE A 122 -12.20 6.51 8.59
CA PHE A 122 -12.59 5.35 7.79
C PHE A 122 -11.58 5.10 6.66
N MET A 123 -10.99 6.16 6.11
CA MET A 123 -10.06 6.03 4.98
C MET A 123 -8.76 5.36 5.43
N TYR A 124 -8.29 5.66 6.64
CA TYR A 124 -7.16 4.96 7.25
C TYR A 124 -7.42 3.45 7.41
N ARG A 125 -8.65 3.07 7.82
CA ARG A 125 -9.05 1.66 8.00
C ARG A 125 -9.26 0.92 6.68
N VAL A 126 -9.70 1.60 5.63
CA VAL A 126 -9.95 0.99 4.32
C VAL A 126 -8.66 0.96 3.47
N SER A 127 -7.68 1.81 3.75
CA SER A 127 -6.46 1.90 2.95
C SER A 127 -5.62 0.62 3.08
N PRO A 128 -5.36 -0.10 1.96
CA PRO A 128 -4.52 -1.29 1.97
C PRO A 128 -3.07 -0.99 2.35
N LEU A 129 -2.60 0.24 2.06
CA LEU A 129 -1.24 0.67 2.38
C LEU A 129 -1.00 0.79 3.88
N THR A 130 -2.04 1.04 4.69
CA THR A 130 -1.92 1.08 6.15
C THR A 130 -1.42 -0.25 6.70
N TYR A 131 -2.07 -1.36 6.29
CA TYR A 131 -1.71 -2.70 6.74
C TYR A 131 -0.34 -3.14 6.23
N LEU A 132 -0.03 -2.79 4.98
CA LEU A 132 1.23 -3.11 4.34
C LEU A 132 2.41 -2.38 4.99
N MET A 133 2.27 -1.06 5.21
CA MET A 133 3.30 -0.24 5.86
C MET A 133 3.45 -0.60 7.33
N SER A 134 2.34 -0.89 8.03
CA SER A 134 2.40 -1.43 9.40
C SER A 134 3.23 -2.70 9.45
N GLY A 135 3.01 -3.65 8.54
CA GLY A 135 3.77 -4.89 8.45
C GLY A 135 5.26 -4.69 8.15
N ILE A 136 5.59 -3.87 7.16
CA ILE A 136 6.97 -3.56 6.76
C ILE A 136 7.74 -2.89 7.89
N THR A 137 7.18 -1.83 8.47
CA THR A 137 7.84 -1.01 9.49
C THR A 137 8.02 -1.77 10.81
N THR A 138 6.98 -2.46 11.27
CA THR A 138 7.08 -3.29 12.49
C THR A 138 8.06 -4.45 12.30
N THR A 139 8.06 -5.13 11.15
CA THR A 139 9.01 -6.24 10.92
C THR A 139 10.47 -5.77 10.90
N GLY A 140 10.74 -4.58 10.34
CA GLY A 140 12.09 -4.03 10.22
C GLY A 140 12.63 -3.36 11.48
N LEU A 141 11.77 -2.70 12.27
CA LEU A 141 12.16 -1.86 13.39
C LEU A 141 11.81 -2.43 14.77
N HIS A 142 11.13 -3.57 14.84
CA HIS A 142 10.74 -4.13 16.12
C HIS A 142 11.93 -4.34 17.06
N SER A 143 11.76 -3.89 18.30
CA SER A 143 12.74 -3.95 19.39
C SER A 143 14.10 -3.31 19.04
N ARG A 144 14.13 -2.36 18.11
CA ARG A 144 15.36 -1.61 17.79
C ARG A 144 15.55 -0.47 18.78
N GLU A 145 16.70 -0.46 19.44
CA GLU A 145 17.07 0.57 20.42
C GLU A 145 17.29 1.92 19.73
N VAL A 146 16.75 2.98 20.32
CA VAL A 146 16.90 4.36 19.85
C VAL A 146 18.01 5.04 20.63
N HIS A 147 18.97 5.63 19.91
CA HIS A 147 19.99 6.49 20.48
C HIS A 147 19.73 7.92 20.03
N CYS A 148 19.27 8.77 20.95
CA CYS A 148 19.05 10.18 20.68
C CYS A 148 20.38 10.89 20.35
N SER A 149 20.34 11.80 19.38
CA SER A 149 21.44 12.74 19.14
C SER A 149 21.50 13.80 20.23
N SER A 150 22.63 14.52 20.36
CA SER A 150 22.79 15.61 21.34
C SER A 150 21.75 16.73 21.21
N SER A 151 21.14 16.89 20.02
CA SER A 151 20.04 17.84 19.77
C SER A 151 18.65 17.35 20.18
N GLU A 152 18.47 16.04 20.35
CA GLU A 152 17.19 15.40 20.71
C GLU A 152 17.13 15.01 22.18
N VAL A 153 18.29 15.05 22.85
CA VAL A 153 18.41 14.85 24.29
C VAL A 153 17.92 16.11 25.01
N ASN A 154 17.01 15.92 25.94
CA ASN A 154 16.60 16.98 26.85
C ASN A 154 17.64 17.10 27.97
N VAL A 155 18.23 18.29 28.09
CA VAL A 155 19.21 18.61 29.14
C VAL A 155 18.57 19.48 30.20
N PHE A 156 18.56 19.02 31.44
CA PHE A 156 18.05 19.78 32.59
C PHE A 156 18.84 19.45 33.86
N ASN A 157 18.69 20.28 34.90
CA ASN A 157 19.35 20.07 36.18
C ASN A 157 18.38 19.47 37.20
N PRO A 158 18.82 18.48 38.00
CA PRO A 158 17.99 17.89 39.05
C PRO A 158 17.89 18.84 40.25
N TYR A 159 17.03 18.51 41.22
CA TYR A 159 16.96 19.25 42.48
C TYR A 159 18.29 19.13 43.25
N PRO A 160 18.78 20.19 43.93
CA PRO A 160 20.07 20.17 44.62
C PRO A 160 20.19 19.01 45.61
N GLY A 161 21.26 18.22 45.48
CA GLY A 161 21.54 17.07 46.35
C GLY A 161 20.91 15.74 45.92
N MET A 162 20.19 15.70 44.79
CA MET A 162 19.68 14.47 44.19
C MET A 162 20.42 14.13 42.90
N THR A 163 20.58 12.84 42.62
CA THR A 163 21.11 12.38 41.33
C THR A 163 20.04 12.44 40.24
N CYS A 164 20.46 12.54 38.97
CA CYS A 164 19.54 12.48 37.83
C CYS A 164 18.63 11.24 37.85
N GLY A 165 19.18 10.08 38.26
CA GLY A 165 18.42 8.84 38.39
C GLY A 165 17.35 8.90 39.47
N GLU A 166 17.66 9.44 40.64
CA GLU A 166 16.70 9.59 41.75
C GLU A 166 15.59 10.59 41.42
N TYR A 167 15.96 11.71 40.77
CA TYR A 167 14.99 12.73 40.38
C TYR A 167 14.00 12.24 39.32
N LEU A 168 14.46 11.40 38.38
CA LEU A 168 13.62 10.86 37.30
C LEU A 168 12.95 9.53 37.63
N ALA A 169 13.25 8.90 38.77
CA ALA A 169 12.75 7.56 39.10
C ALA A 169 11.22 7.46 38.94
N SER A 170 10.48 8.39 39.55
CA SER A 170 9.00 8.42 39.45
C SER A 170 8.49 8.80 38.04
N TYR A 171 9.27 9.58 37.28
CA TYR A 171 8.89 9.97 35.93
C TYR A 171 9.03 8.81 34.95
N LEU A 172 10.12 8.03 35.08
CA LEU A 172 10.40 6.86 34.23
C LEU A 172 9.37 5.75 34.39
N GLU A 173 8.66 5.68 35.52
CA GLU A 173 7.52 4.77 35.71
C GLU A 173 6.31 5.12 34.81
N THR A 174 6.11 6.42 34.52
CA THR A 174 4.97 6.90 33.71
C THR A 174 5.31 7.09 32.24
N ALA A 175 6.53 7.52 31.95
CA ALA A 175 7.04 7.77 30.61
C ALA A 175 8.38 7.03 30.43
N PRO A 176 8.38 5.80 29.89
CA PRO A 176 9.60 5.03 29.72
C PRO A 176 10.49 5.68 28.67
N GLY A 177 11.58 6.30 29.12
CA GLY A 177 12.64 6.87 28.31
C GLY A 177 14.01 6.41 28.78
N LYS A 178 15.06 6.80 28.06
CA LYS A 178 16.43 6.41 28.36
C LYS A 178 17.22 7.58 28.96
N LEU A 179 17.77 7.38 30.14
CA LEU A 179 18.70 8.30 30.79
C LEU A 179 20.12 7.85 30.51
N TYR A 180 20.97 8.75 30.00
CA TYR A 180 22.37 8.41 29.66
C TYR A 180 23.32 8.55 30.86
N ASN A 181 23.05 9.47 31.80
CA ASN A 181 23.90 9.80 32.93
C ASN A 181 23.16 9.74 34.28
N PRO A 182 22.83 8.54 34.79
CA PRO A 182 22.05 8.40 36.03
C PRO A 182 22.74 8.96 37.28
N SER A 183 24.07 8.94 37.33
CA SER A 183 24.86 9.37 38.50
C SER A 183 25.24 10.85 38.51
N ALA A 184 24.87 11.63 37.48
CA ALA A 184 25.23 13.04 37.41
C ALA A 184 24.40 13.89 38.38
N LEU A 185 25.02 14.93 38.93
CA LEU A 185 24.37 15.92 39.81
C LEU A 185 23.94 17.17 39.04
N ASP A 186 24.47 17.37 37.82
CA ASP A 186 24.16 18.47 36.92
C ASP A 186 24.03 17.95 35.49
N SER A 187 23.27 18.63 34.63
CA SER A 187 23.11 18.33 33.20
C SER A 187 22.61 16.91 32.89
N CYS A 188 21.47 16.51 33.44
CA CYS A 188 20.81 15.24 33.13
C CYS A 188 20.45 15.15 31.64
N GLN A 189 20.80 14.05 31.00
CA GLN A 189 20.60 13.78 29.58
C GLN A 189 19.51 12.74 29.39
N TYR A 190 18.29 13.20 29.13
CA TYR A 190 17.11 12.36 28.97
C TYR A 190 16.66 12.25 27.52
N CYS A 191 16.54 11.02 27.03
CA CYS A 191 15.95 10.69 25.73
C CYS A 191 14.53 10.12 25.97
N PRO A 192 13.47 10.75 25.42
CA PRO A 192 12.09 10.28 25.64
C PRO A 192 11.78 8.95 24.94
N LEU A 193 12.64 8.50 24.04
CA LEU A 193 12.46 7.27 23.25
C LEU A 193 13.50 6.23 23.67
N GLN A 194 13.03 5.04 24.02
CA GLN A 194 13.87 3.88 24.32
C GLN A 194 13.92 2.91 23.13
N SER A 195 12.79 2.73 22.44
CA SER A 195 12.67 1.78 21.34
C SER A 195 11.88 2.36 20.16
N ALA A 196 12.17 1.88 18.96
CA ALA A 196 11.45 2.29 17.76
C ALA A 196 9.96 1.90 17.80
N ASP A 197 9.58 0.90 18.61
CA ASP A 197 8.19 0.49 18.81
C ASP A 197 7.33 1.64 19.39
N GLN A 198 7.91 2.54 20.20
CA GLN A 198 7.19 3.70 20.74
C GLN A 198 6.79 4.69 19.65
N ILE A 199 7.65 4.89 18.65
CA ILE A 199 7.34 5.76 17.49
C ILE A 199 6.26 5.10 16.63
N LEU A 200 6.35 3.78 16.41
CA LEU A 200 5.39 3.02 15.62
C LEU A 200 3.99 2.97 16.26
N ALA A 201 3.92 2.97 17.59
CA ALA A 201 2.66 2.99 18.33
C ALA A 201 1.83 4.27 18.10
N ILE A 202 2.48 5.40 17.76
CA ILE A 202 1.78 6.66 17.39
C ILE A 202 0.88 6.44 16.17
N SER A 203 1.33 5.64 15.21
CA SER A 203 0.56 5.28 14.01
C SER A 203 -0.30 4.01 14.19
N GLN A 204 -0.47 3.53 15.43
CA GLN A 204 -1.18 2.29 15.77
C GLN A 204 -0.57 1.04 15.13
N TYR A 205 0.76 1.01 14.98
CA TYR A 205 1.46 -0.15 14.42
C TYR A 205 2.04 -1.03 15.52
N TYR A 206 1.47 -2.22 15.65
CA TYR A 206 1.89 -3.20 16.65
C TYR A 206 2.50 -4.43 15.98
N TYR A 207 3.62 -4.91 16.52
CA TYR A 207 4.28 -6.12 16.02
C TYR A 207 3.39 -7.37 16.10
N ALA A 208 2.49 -7.43 17.08
CA ALA A 208 1.54 -8.53 17.26
C ALA A 208 0.63 -8.74 16.03
N ASP A 209 0.33 -7.67 15.28
CA ASP A 209 -0.62 -7.68 14.18
C ASP A 209 -0.01 -8.07 12.82
N ARG A 210 1.29 -8.35 12.76
CA ARG A 210 2.03 -8.63 11.51
C ARG A 210 1.33 -9.68 10.62
N TRP A 211 1.05 -10.86 11.14
CA TRP A 211 0.45 -11.94 10.33
C TRP A 211 -0.99 -11.63 9.89
N ARG A 212 -1.77 -10.94 10.73
CA ARG A 212 -3.12 -10.45 10.36
C ARG A 212 -3.03 -9.48 9.20
N ASN A 213 -2.13 -8.49 9.31
CA ASN A 213 -1.94 -7.46 8.28
C ASN A 213 -1.44 -8.07 6.96
N TRP A 214 -0.59 -9.10 7.03
CA TRP A 214 -0.17 -9.86 5.85
C TRP A 214 -1.34 -10.58 5.19
N GLY A 215 -2.22 -11.21 5.96
CA GLY A 215 -3.44 -11.84 5.42
C GLY A 215 -4.38 -10.82 4.76
N LEU A 216 -4.59 -9.66 5.40
CA LEU A 216 -5.44 -8.60 4.86
C LEU A 216 -4.96 -8.09 3.50
N GLY A 217 -3.65 -7.92 3.31
CA GLY A 217 -3.13 -7.47 2.02
C GLY A 217 -3.46 -8.44 0.86
N TRP A 218 -3.57 -9.75 1.11
CA TRP A 218 -3.99 -10.72 0.10
C TRP A 218 -5.47 -10.60 -0.25
N VAL A 219 -6.31 -10.28 0.73
CA VAL A 219 -7.74 -10.00 0.49
C VAL A 219 -7.89 -8.84 -0.50
N TYR A 220 -7.11 -7.76 -0.33
CA TYR A 220 -7.12 -6.64 -1.28
C TYR A 220 -6.63 -7.03 -2.68
N ILE A 221 -5.59 -7.85 -2.79
CA ILE A 221 -5.10 -8.35 -4.09
C ILE A 221 -6.20 -9.16 -4.80
N CYS A 222 -6.85 -10.09 -4.08
CA CYS A 222 -7.96 -10.86 -4.62
C CYS A 222 -9.14 -9.97 -5.04
N CYS A 223 -9.51 -8.98 -4.22
CA CYS A 223 -10.55 -8.01 -4.56
C CYS A 223 -10.19 -7.19 -5.81
N ASN A 224 -8.93 -6.78 -5.98
CA ASN A 224 -8.48 -6.07 -7.19
C ASN A 224 -8.58 -6.95 -8.45
N ILE A 225 -8.20 -8.22 -8.36
CA ILE A 225 -8.30 -9.19 -9.47
C ILE A 225 -9.76 -9.40 -9.86
N LEU A 226 -10.65 -9.65 -8.89
CA LEU A 226 -12.08 -9.81 -9.12
C LEU A 226 -12.72 -8.53 -9.65
N GLY A 227 -12.33 -7.38 -9.09
CA GLY A 227 -12.76 -6.07 -9.56
C GLY A 227 -12.34 -5.80 -11.00
N SER A 228 -11.12 -6.20 -11.40
CA SER A 228 -10.62 -6.06 -12.76
C SER A 228 -11.46 -6.88 -13.74
N ALA A 229 -11.78 -8.13 -13.37
CA ALA A 229 -12.66 -8.98 -14.16
C ALA A 229 -14.09 -8.41 -14.28
N LEU A 230 -14.63 -7.88 -13.17
CA LEU A 230 -15.96 -7.27 -13.14
C LEU A 230 -16.03 -6.01 -14.00
N PHE A 231 -15.06 -5.11 -13.88
CA PHE A 231 -15.00 -3.87 -14.67
C PHE A 231 -14.81 -4.16 -16.15
N TYR A 232 -13.95 -5.12 -16.50
CA TYR A 232 -13.82 -5.57 -17.88
C TYR A 232 -15.14 -6.11 -18.44
N TYR A 233 -15.87 -6.93 -17.66
CA TYR A 233 -17.17 -7.44 -18.05
C TYR A 233 -18.21 -6.33 -18.29
N ILE A 234 -18.38 -5.41 -17.33
CA ILE A 234 -19.39 -4.35 -17.39
C ILE A 234 -19.12 -3.40 -18.57
N PHE A 235 -17.92 -2.84 -18.65
CA PHE A 235 -17.65 -1.78 -19.62
C PHE A 235 -17.39 -2.30 -21.04
N ARG A 236 -16.86 -3.52 -21.20
CA ARG A 236 -16.43 -4.02 -22.53
C ARG A 236 -17.24 -5.17 -23.08
N VAL A 237 -17.72 -6.07 -22.23
CA VAL A 237 -18.57 -7.18 -22.68
C VAL A 237 -20.01 -6.69 -22.79
N GLN A 238 -20.56 -6.11 -21.72
CA GLN A 238 -21.94 -5.63 -21.67
C GLN A 238 -22.11 -4.24 -22.32
N GLY A 239 -21.13 -3.34 -22.17
CA GLY A 239 -21.13 -2.02 -22.82
C GLY A 239 -21.24 -2.09 -24.34
N TYR A 240 -20.67 -3.12 -24.98
CA TYR A 240 -20.84 -3.36 -26.41
C TYR A 240 -22.30 -3.69 -26.76
N HIS A 241 -23.01 -4.40 -25.88
CA HIS A 241 -24.43 -4.76 -26.04
C HIS A 241 -25.35 -3.53 -25.89
N ILE A 242 -25.02 -2.62 -24.97
CA ILE A 242 -25.78 -1.38 -24.75
C ILE A 242 -25.56 -0.39 -25.91
N LEU A 243 -24.30 -0.19 -26.33
CA LEU A 243 -23.96 0.69 -27.46
C LEU A 243 -24.48 0.15 -28.81
N SER A 244 -24.41 -1.16 -29.07
CA SER A 244 -25.01 -1.77 -30.27
C SER A 244 -26.53 -1.74 -30.24
N GLY A 245 -27.16 -1.93 -29.07
CA GLY A 245 -28.58 -1.74 -28.86
C GLY A 245 -29.02 -0.31 -29.20
N LEU A 246 -28.34 0.69 -28.66
CA LEU A 246 -28.59 2.11 -28.97
C LEU A 246 -28.34 2.43 -30.45
N ARG A 247 -27.24 1.93 -31.06
CA ARG A 247 -26.96 2.12 -32.50
C ARG A 247 -28.05 1.51 -33.37
N SER A 248 -28.58 0.34 -33.00
CA SER A 248 -29.68 -0.31 -33.72
C SER A 248 -31.01 0.46 -33.62
N VAL A 249 -31.27 1.11 -32.48
CA VAL A 249 -32.45 1.97 -32.26
C VAL A 249 -32.31 3.29 -33.05
N THR A 250 -31.12 3.90 -33.07
CA THR A 250 -30.86 5.13 -33.84
C THR A 250 -30.87 4.87 -35.34
N GLN A 251 -30.35 3.73 -35.80
CA GLN A 251 -30.38 3.33 -37.21
C GLN A 251 -31.79 2.90 -37.68
N ARG A 252 -32.65 2.40 -36.78
CA ARG A 252 -34.08 2.20 -37.07
C ARG A 252 -34.85 3.53 -37.16
N ARG A 253 -34.48 4.56 -36.39
CA ARG A 253 -35.07 5.91 -36.50
C ARG A 253 -34.56 6.73 -37.70
N GLY A 254 -33.39 6.40 -38.25
CA GLY A 254 -32.82 7.07 -39.43
C GLY A 254 -33.29 6.55 -40.80
N LYS A 255 -34.18 5.55 -40.86
CA LYS A 255 -34.82 5.09 -42.10
C LYS A 255 -36.27 5.59 -42.17
N LEU A 256 -36.45 6.90 -42.34
CA LEU A 256 -37.65 7.39 -43.01
C LEU A 256 -37.35 7.45 -44.52
N PRO A 257 -38.20 6.86 -45.39
CA PRO A 257 -38.06 7.03 -46.82
C PRO A 257 -38.37 8.49 -47.16
N VAL A 258 -37.34 9.25 -47.54
CA VAL A 258 -37.56 10.49 -48.29
C VAL A 258 -37.92 10.07 -49.71
N ASN A 259 -39.20 9.75 -49.89
CA ASN A 259 -39.85 9.82 -51.20
C ASN A 259 -40.27 11.27 -51.39
N LEU A 260 -39.64 11.99 -52.30
CA LEU A 260 -40.27 13.12 -52.98
C LEU A 260 -39.95 13.04 -54.48
N PRO A 261 -40.90 13.43 -55.33
CA PRO A 261 -41.08 12.96 -56.70
C PRO A 261 -40.42 13.88 -57.73
N GLU A 262 -40.43 13.38 -58.98
CA GLU A 262 -40.11 13.98 -60.29
C GLU A 262 -39.65 15.44 -60.35
#